data_AF-A0A164N0M5-F1
#
_entry.id   AF-A0A164N0M5-F1
#
_cell.length_a   1.000
_cell.length_b   1.000
_cell.length_c   1.000
_cell.angle_alpha   90.00
_cell.angle_beta   90.00
_cell.angle_gamma   90.00
#
_symmetry.space_group_name_H-M   'P 1'
#
loop_
_entity.id
_entity.type
_entity.pdbx_description
1 polymer ?
#
loop_
_entity_poly.entity_id
_entity_poly.type
_entity_poly.pdbx_seq_one_letter_code
_entity_poly.pdbx_strand_id
1 'polypeptide(L)'
;MSGLSDNEDFVDENASPNTNHVSQPNASSTVIPLKKLVLPAEFFTCVGEVPGKNASLYRCLYPDCVPKKKRDGSEKPLVVPHSSRYNAKRHFLNHDPNQDLGHLKLWEDAVKHLDNKVSTTHLF
;
A
#
# COMPACT_ATOMS: atom_id res chain seq x y z
N MET A 1 45.78 33.55 2.31
CA MET A 1 44.72 32.68 1.79
C MET A 1 43.72 33.57 1.08
N SER A 2 43.53 33.28 -0.20
CA SER A 2 42.55 33.81 -1.15
C SER A 2 41.16 34.01 -0.54
N GLY A 3 40.29 34.95 -0.91
CA GLY A 3 40.28 35.98 -1.94
C GLY A 3 38.87 36.66 -1.94
N LEU A 4 38.84 37.97 -2.25
CA LEU A 4 37.87 38.77 -3.04
C LEU A 4 36.36 38.39 -2.95
N SER A 5 35.44 39.11 -2.29
CA SER A 5 34.88 40.48 -2.47
C SER A 5 33.99 40.69 -3.72
N ASP A 6 32.90 41.47 -3.52
CA ASP A 6 32.05 42.15 -4.52
C ASP A 6 30.95 41.30 -5.21
N ASN A 7 29.71 41.72 -5.51
CA ASN A 7 28.97 42.97 -5.35
C ASN A 7 27.47 42.76 -5.73
N GLU A 8 26.59 43.57 -5.16
CA GLU A 8 25.49 44.34 -5.82
C GLU A 8 24.23 43.65 -6.41
N ASP A 9 23.11 43.87 -5.70
CA ASP A 9 21.91 44.65 -6.07
C ASP A 9 21.44 44.77 -7.55
N PHE A 10 20.14 44.49 -7.73
CA PHE A 10 19.18 44.92 -8.77
C PHE A 10 19.41 44.61 -10.27
N VAL A 11 18.44 43.89 -10.87
CA VAL A 11 17.73 44.40 -12.07
C VAL A 11 16.33 43.78 -12.23
N ASP A 12 15.38 44.68 -12.45
CA ASP A 12 13.98 44.51 -12.85
C ASP A 12 13.84 44.45 -14.38
N GLU A 13 12.81 43.74 -14.84
CA GLU A 13 11.99 43.93 -16.05
C GLU A 13 12.64 44.40 -17.39
N ASN A 14 12.62 43.55 -18.44
CA ASN A 14 11.72 43.71 -19.61
C ASN A 14 11.98 42.72 -20.77
N ALA A 15 10.90 42.54 -21.57
CA ALA A 15 10.83 42.15 -23.00
C ALA A 15 10.83 40.65 -23.43
N SER A 16 9.63 40.16 -23.79
CA SER A 16 9.33 39.05 -24.73
C SER A 16 9.77 39.38 -26.19
N PRO A 17 9.76 38.50 -27.24
CA PRO A 17 8.96 37.26 -27.41
C PRO A 17 9.57 36.07 -28.22
N ASN A 18 8.82 34.95 -28.16
CA ASN A 18 8.57 33.97 -29.23
C ASN A 18 9.39 32.65 -29.35
N THR A 19 8.59 31.59 -29.48
CA THR A 19 8.82 30.28 -30.12
C THR A 19 10.04 29.47 -29.73
N ASN A 20 9.81 28.44 -28.90
CA ASN A 20 9.83 27.08 -29.43
C ASN A 20 9.02 26.18 -28.50
N HIS A 21 7.81 25.85 -28.95
CA HIS A 21 7.01 24.77 -28.37
C HIS A 21 7.70 23.45 -28.72
N VAL A 22 8.77 23.10 -27.99
CA VAL A 22 9.20 21.72 -27.92
C VAL A 22 8.13 21.03 -27.10
N SER A 23 7.15 20.48 -27.80
CA SER A 23 6.22 19.52 -27.26
C SER A 23 7.06 18.43 -26.60
N GLN A 24 7.17 18.49 -25.27
CA GLN A 24 7.60 17.35 -24.50
C GLN A 24 6.69 16.19 -24.92
N PRO A 25 7.24 15.01 -25.26
CA PRO A 25 6.39 13.85 -25.36
C PRO A 25 5.72 13.72 -23.99
N ASN A 26 4.38 13.79 -23.98
CA ASN A 26 3.60 13.35 -22.83
C ASN A 26 4.19 11.99 -22.45
N ALA A 27 4.92 11.96 -21.34
CA ALA A 27 5.23 10.72 -20.69
C ALA A 27 3.85 10.16 -20.35
N SER A 28 3.36 9.25 -21.18
CA SER A 28 2.30 8.33 -20.81
C SER A 28 2.74 7.82 -19.45
N SER A 29 2.11 8.33 -18.40
CA SER A 29 2.21 7.71 -17.09
C SER A 29 1.58 6.36 -17.33
N THR A 30 2.42 5.39 -17.68
CA THR A 30 2.06 3.99 -17.65
C THR A 30 1.62 3.79 -16.22
N VAL A 31 0.31 3.81 -16.00
CA VAL A 31 -0.28 3.44 -14.72
C VAL A 31 0.03 1.96 -14.63
N ILE A 32 1.22 1.63 -14.11
CA ILE A 32 1.56 0.27 -13.75
C ILE A 32 0.50 -0.08 -12.72
N PRO A 33 -0.42 -1.02 -13.01
CA PRO A 33 -1.42 -1.39 -12.03
C PRO A 33 -0.67 -1.87 -10.81
N LEU A 34 -0.80 -1.14 -9.69
CA LEU A 34 -0.16 -1.54 -8.44
C LEU A 34 -0.66 -2.94 -8.13
N LYS A 35 0.23 -3.94 -8.19
CA LYS A 35 -0.13 -5.32 -7.90
C LYS A 35 -0.62 -5.39 -6.46
N LYS A 36 -1.94 -5.48 -6.30
CA LYS A 36 -2.59 -5.58 -5.00
C LYS A 36 -2.27 -6.94 -4.38
N LEU A 37 -1.57 -6.93 -3.26
CA LEU A 37 -1.30 -8.14 -2.50
C LEU A 37 -2.62 -8.68 -1.93
N VAL A 38 -2.91 -9.93 -2.27
CA VAL A 38 -4.09 -10.66 -1.79
C VAL A 38 -3.79 -11.24 -0.41
N LEU A 39 -4.80 -11.31 0.47
CA LEU A 39 -4.71 -11.95 1.77
C LEU A 39 -5.21 -13.40 1.74
N PRO A 40 -4.72 -14.26 2.65
CA PRO A 40 -5.25 -15.62 2.83
C PRO A 40 -6.75 -15.59 3.15
N ALA A 41 -7.56 -16.20 2.27
CA ALA A 41 -9.02 -16.19 2.39
C ALA A 41 -9.54 -17.07 3.53
N GLU A 42 -8.71 -18.00 4.02
CA GLU A 42 -8.99 -18.78 5.23
C GLU A 42 -8.92 -17.93 6.51
N PHE A 43 -8.19 -16.81 6.49
CA PHE A 43 -7.99 -15.97 7.68
C PHE A 43 -8.74 -14.64 7.60
N PHE A 44 -9.01 -14.15 6.39
CA PHE A 44 -9.58 -12.83 6.17
C PHE A 44 -10.60 -12.84 5.04
N THR A 45 -11.67 -12.06 5.21
CA THR A 45 -12.62 -11.75 4.14
C THR A 45 -12.60 -10.25 3.83
N CYS A 46 -12.56 -9.89 2.54
CA CYS A 46 -12.61 -8.51 2.10
C CYS A 46 -14.04 -7.98 2.21
N VAL A 47 -14.23 -6.85 2.88
CA VAL A 47 -15.54 -6.23 3.13
C VAL A 47 -15.69 -4.87 2.45
N GLY A 48 -14.68 -4.42 1.71
CA GLY A 48 -14.75 -3.19 0.90
C GLY A 48 -13.39 -2.56 0.62
N GLU A 49 -13.40 -1.45 -0.11
CA GLU A 49 -12.23 -0.60 -0.34
C GLU A 49 -12.27 0.63 0.56
N VAL A 50 -11.11 1.24 0.81
CA VAL A 50 -11.04 2.52 1.51
C VAL A 50 -11.11 3.66 0.50
N PRO A 51 -12.13 4.53 0.53
CA PRO A 51 -12.26 5.63 -0.42
C PRO A 51 -11.02 6.52 -0.44
N GLY A 52 -10.50 6.79 -1.64
CA GLY A 52 -9.33 7.65 -1.85
C GLY A 52 -8.00 7.08 -1.37
N LYS A 53 -7.91 5.79 -1.02
CA LYS A 53 -6.68 5.16 -0.53
C LYS A 53 -6.39 3.83 -1.25
N ASN A 54 -5.11 3.53 -1.43
CA ASN A 54 -4.64 2.22 -1.90
C ASN A 54 -4.67 1.19 -0.75
N ALA A 55 -5.86 0.95 -0.19
CA ALA A 55 -6.08 0.04 0.91
C ALA A 55 -7.48 -0.56 0.86
N SER A 56 -7.62 -1.78 1.37
CA SER A 56 -8.90 -2.47 1.51
C SER A 56 -9.26 -2.71 2.97
N LEU A 57 -10.54 -2.95 3.21
CA LEU A 57 -11.13 -3.28 4.49
C LEU A 57 -11.33 -4.78 4.59
N TYR A 58 -10.87 -5.38 5.68
CA TYR A 58 -10.98 -6.81 5.93
C TYR A 58 -11.63 -7.10 7.27
N ARG A 59 -12.36 -8.21 7.34
CA ARG A 59 -12.81 -8.85 8.57
C ARG A 59 -11.95 -10.09 8.81
N CYS A 60 -11.49 -10.27 10.04
CA CYS A 60 -10.78 -11.49 10.44
C CYS A 60 -11.79 -12.62 10.67
N LEU A 61 -11.43 -13.82 10.22
CA LEU A 61 -12.25 -15.03 10.32
C LEU A 61 -11.83 -15.94 11.49
N TYR A 62 -10.84 -15.53 12.28
CA TYR A 62 -10.41 -16.32 13.44
C TYR A 62 -11.56 -16.40 14.48
N PRO A 63 -11.89 -17.59 15.01
CA PRO A 63 -13.10 -17.79 15.83
C PRO A 63 -13.23 -16.82 17.02
N ASP A 64 -12.12 -16.55 17.72
CA ASP A 64 -12.10 -15.70 18.92
C ASP A 64 -11.72 -14.25 18.61
N CYS A 65 -11.70 -13.84 17.34
CA CYS A 65 -11.43 -12.46 16.97
C CYS A 65 -12.64 -11.58 17.29
N VAL A 66 -12.57 -10.85 18.40
CA VAL A 66 -13.56 -9.83 18.78
C VAL A 66 -13.33 -8.54 17.96
N PRO A 67 -14.23 -8.16 17.03
CA PRO A 67 -14.06 -6.94 16.26
C PRO A 67 -14.19 -5.71 17.15
N LYS A 68 -13.28 -4.75 16.96
CA LYS A 68 -13.43 -3.43 17.60
C LYS A 68 -14.69 -2.76 17.07
N LYS A 69 -15.36 -1.96 17.89
CA LYS A 69 -16.53 -1.17 17.46
C LYS A 69 -16.16 0.28 17.19
N LYS A 70 -16.82 0.90 16.23
CA LYS A 70 -16.81 2.35 16.00
C LYS A 70 -17.77 3.05 16.98
N ARG A 71 -17.74 4.39 16.98
CA ARG A 71 -18.63 5.20 17.83
C ARG A 71 -20.12 4.95 17.54
N ASP A 72 -20.47 4.67 16.28
CA ASP A 72 -21.82 4.33 15.84
C ASP A 72 -22.24 2.88 16.16
N GLY A 73 -21.40 2.12 16.87
CA GLY A 73 -21.65 0.73 17.23
C GLY A 73 -21.32 -0.29 16.14
N SER A 74 -21.03 0.15 14.91
CA SER A 74 -20.66 -0.76 13.81
C SER A 74 -19.28 -1.39 14.03
N GLU A 75 -19.05 -2.58 13.46
CA GLU A 75 -17.74 -3.22 13.50
C GLU A 75 -16.70 -2.35 12.76
N LYS A 76 -15.51 -2.25 13.33
CA LYS A 76 -14.35 -1.58 12.76
C LYS A 76 -13.50 -2.61 12.02
N PRO A 77 -13.53 -2.63 10.68
CA PRO A 77 -12.71 -3.54 9.90
C PRO A 77 -11.22 -3.22 10.02
N LEU A 78 -10.39 -4.21 9.71
CA LEU A 78 -8.95 -4.07 9.55
C LEU A 78 -8.64 -3.36 8.23
N VAL A 79 -7.85 -2.28 8.29
CA VAL A 79 -7.37 -1.58 7.09
C VAL A 79 -6.03 -2.17 6.66
N VAL A 80 -5.97 -2.64 5.41
CA VAL A 80 -4.77 -3.29 4.85
C VAL A 80 -4.36 -2.58 3.56
N PRO A 81 -3.16 -1.96 3.52
CA PRO A 81 -2.62 -1.36 2.29
C PRO A 81 -2.48 -2.41 1.18
N HIS A 82 -2.76 -2.02 -0.07
CA HIS A 82 -2.62 -2.91 -1.22
C HIS A 82 -1.19 -3.41 -1.43
N SER A 83 -0.19 -2.63 -0.99
CA SER A 83 1.23 -2.95 -1.14
C SER A 83 1.81 -3.79 0.01
N SER A 84 1.06 -4.09 1.08
CA SER A 84 1.62 -4.77 2.24
C SER A 84 0.61 -5.62 3.00
N ARG A 85 1.02 -6.85 3.35
CA ARG A 85 0.27 -7.75 4.23
C ARG A 85 0.59 -7.55 5.71
N TYR A 86 1.46 -6.60 6.07
CA TYR A 86 1.99 -6.44 7.44
C TYR A 86 0.89 -6.32 8.50
N ASN A 87 -0.12 -5.49 8.26
CA ASN A 87 -1.23 -5.30 9.21
C ASN A 87 -2.03 -6.58 9.43
N ALA A 88 -2.26 -7.34 8.35
CA ALA A 88 -2.96 -8.62 8.41
C ALA A 88 -2.13 -9.69 9.12
N LYS A 89 -0.84 -9.82 8.79
CA LYS A 89 0.10 -10.73 9.49
C LYS A 89 0.10 -10.45 10.98
N ARG A 90 0.37 -9.20 11.36
CA ARG A 90 0.43 -8.80 12.78
C ARG A 90 -0.89 -9.06 13.51
N HIS A 91 -2.02 -8.80 12.86
CA HIS A 91 -3.32 -9.08 13.44
C HIS A 91 -3.53 -10.59 13.66
N PHE A 92 -3.22 -11.42 12.68
CA PHE A 92 -3.36 -12.87 12.77
C PHE A 92 -2.47 -13.49 13.84
N LEU A 93 -1.20 -13.06 13.92
CA LEU A 93 -0.25 -13.57 14.90
C LEU A 93 -0.59 -13.19 16.35
N ASN A 94 -1.34 -12.10 16.55
CA ASN A 94 -1.81 -11.72 17.89
C ASN A 94 -2.81 -12.73 18.50
N HIS A 95 -3.37 -13.64 17.70
CA HIS A 95 -4.20 -14.74 18.22
C HIS A 95 -3.38 -15.91 18.79
N ASP A 96 -2.04 -15.89 18.62
CA ASP A 96 -1.12 -16.90 19.12
C ASP A 96 0.19 -16.23 19.58
N PRO A 97 0.14 -15.40 20.64
CA PRO A 97 1.28 -14.60 21.07
C PRO A 97 2.47 -15.44 21.54
N ASN A 98 2.21 -16.66 22.02
CA ASN A 98 3.23 -17.59 22.51
C ASN A 98 3.72 -18.56 21.44
N GLN A 99 3.11 -18.56 20.24
CA GLN A 99 3.41 -19.48 19.13
C GLN A 99 3.07 -20.95 19.43
N ASP A 100 2.19 -21.22 20.39
CA ASP A 100 1.78 -22.57 20.79
C ASP A 100 0.90 -23.23 19.71
N LEU A 101 0.19 -22.42 18.91
CA LEU A 101 -0.71 -22.88 17.84
C LEU A 101 -0.04 -22.90 16.46
N GLY A 102 1.21 -22.47 16.36
CA GLY A 102 1.97 -22.47 15.10
C GLY A 102 1.45 -21.48 14.06
N HIS A 103 0.78 -20.39 14.47
CA HIS A 103 0.18 -19.42 13.53
C HIS A 103 1.20 -18.79 12.58
N LEU A 104 2.45 -18.61 13.01
CA LEU A 104 3.50 -18.07 12.13
C LEU A 104 3.68 -18.94 10.88
N LYS A 105 3.79 -20.25 11.08
CA LYS A 105 3.96 -21.21 9.99
C LYS A 105 2.71 -21.27 9.11
N LEU A 106 1.52 -21.32 9.72
CA LEU A 106 0.24 -21.30 8.98
C LEU A 106 0.11 -20.07 8.08
N TRP A 107 0.50 -18.90 8.57
CA TRP A 107 0.53 -17.68 7.78
C TRP A 107 1.49 -17.76 6.61
N GLU A 108 2.72 -18.22 6.85
CA GLU A 108 3.76 -18.32 5.83
C GLU A 108 3.39 -19.30 4.72
N ASP A 109 2.85 -20.46 5.08
CA ASP A 109 2.38 -21.48 4.13
C ASP A 109 1.24 -20.94 3.26
N ALA A 110 0.26 -20.26 3.85
CA ALA A 110 -0.87 -19.68 3.13
C ALA A 110 -0.43 -18.56 2.16
N VAL A 111 0.47 -17.68 2.59
CA VAL A 111 1.03 -16.62 1.73
C VAL A 111 1.83 -17.21 0.57
N LYS A 112 2.66 -18.22 0.83
CA LYS A 112 3.43 -18.91 -0.22
C LYS A 112 2.52 -19.53 -1.26
N HIS A 113 1.42 -20.15 -0.85
CA HIS A 113 0.42 -20.71 -1.77
C HIS A 113 -0.23 -19.65 -2.66
N LEU A 114 -0.56 -18.49 -2.09
CA LEU A 114 -1.11 -17.36 -2.86
C LEU A 114 -0.11 -16.85 -3.90
N ASP A 115 1.13 -16.60 -3.50
CA ASP A 115 2.13 -16.01 -4.39
C ASP A 115 2.51 -16.99 -5.53
N ASN A 116 2.49 -18.30 -5.25
CA ASN A 116 2.63 -19.34 -6.28
C ASN A 116 1.46 -19.34 -7.27
N LYS A 117 0.21 -19.32 -6.77
CA LYS A 117 -0.98 -19.27 -7.64
C LYS A 117 -0.98 -18.07 -8.56
N VAL A 118 -0.66 -16.89 -8.02
CA VAL A 118 -0.58 -15.65 -8.82
C VAL A 118 0.50 -15.78 -9.90
N SER A 119 1.65 -16.37 -9.57
CA SER A 119 2.72 -16.59 -10.55
C SER A 119 2.31 -17.53 -11.68
N THR A 120 1.55 -18.60 -11.38
CA THR A 120 1.06 -19.55 -12.39
C THR A 120 -0.02 -18.93 -13.30
N THR A 121 -0.85 -18.02 -12.80
CA THR A 121 -1.90 -17.35 -13.61
C THR A 121 -1.34 -16.40 -14.67
N HIS A 122 -0.08 -15.95 -14.55
CA HIS A 122 0.56 -15.05 -15.53
C HIS A 122 1.32 -15.77 -16.66
N LEU A 123 1.27 -17.10 -16.74
CA LEU A 123 2.02 -17.90 -17.72
C LEU A 123 1.16 -18.49 -18.86
N PHE A 124 -0.10 -18.07 -19.01
CA PHE A 124 -1.00 -18.51 -20.06
C PHE A 124 -1.62 -17.33 -20.81
#